data_AF-U4KQW4-F1
#
_entry.id   AF-U4KQW4-F1
#
_cell.length_a   1.000
_cell.length_b   1.000
_cell.length_c   1.000
_cell.angle_alpha   90.00
_cell.angle_beta   90.00
_cell.angle_gamma   90.00
#
_symmetry.space_group_name_H-M   'P 1'
#
loop_
_entity.id
_entity.type
_entity.pdbx_description
1 polymer ?
#
loop_
_entity_poly.entity_id
_entity_poly.type
_entity_poly.pdbx_seq_one_letter_code
_entity_poly.pdbx_strand_id
1 'polypeptide(L)'
;MSHFIVVYKVTKKKVYISDPAKDIKTLTVDEFFKIYDGISILIKPSDTFSGEKVKQGSILTKFLKLLTPHKKLFIMAIISSLFLTVLGIVSNFFNQILIDEILPFNLKNQLTVFAIGFLVISVINIVLSFIRSHILLYLSQKIDIPLTLGYYKHIFSLPMKFFGTRKTGDILTRFQDAQTIKSVLSGIALSILIDITMVSITGVVLYFMNAKLFVIVLIATLINIA
;
A
#
# COMPACT_ATOMS: atom_id res chain seq x y z
N MET A 1 -17.94 -14.80 -31.85
CA MET A 1 -17.85 -14.73 -30.38
C MET A 1 -19.03 -13.89 -29.91
N SER A 2 -19.94 -14.45 -29.13
CA SER A 2 -21.04 -13.70 -28.51
C SER A 2 -20.50 -12.84 -27.37
N HIS A 3 -20.67 -11.52 -27.44
CA HIS A 3 -20.25 -10.57 -26.40
C HIS A 3 -21.47 -10.02 -25.68
N PHE A 4 -21.48 -10.10 -24.35
CA PHE A 4 -22.60 -9.61 -23.54
C PHE A 4 -22.31 -8.20 -23.02
N ILE A 5 -23.24 -7.29 -23.22
CA ILE A 5 -23.18 -5.90 -22.73
C ILE A 5 -24.35 -5.60 -21.81
N VAL A 6 -24.14 -4.73 -20.82
CA VAL A 6 -25.20 -4.31 -19.89
C VAL A 6 -25.72 -2.95 -20.32
N VAL A 7 -26.99 -2.88 -20.75
CA VAL A 7 -27.67 -1.62 -21.02
C VAL A 7 -28.32 -1.14 -19.73
N TYR A 8 -27.88 0.00 -19.19
CA TYR A 8 -28.40 0.51 -17.91
C TYR A 8 -29.28 1.75 -18.06
N LYS A 9 -29.22 2.43 -19.21
CA LYS A 9 -30.10 3.58 -19.50
C LYS A 9 -30.28 3.74 -21.01
N VAL A 10 -31.52 4.03 -21.43
CA VAL A 10 -31.86 4.34 -22.83
C VAL A 10 -32.55 5.69 -22.88
N THR A 11 -32.14 6.55 -23.80
CA THR A 11 -32.76 7.85 -24.09
C THR A 11 -33.09 7.92 -25.59
N LYS A 12 -34.00 8.81 -26.01
CA LYS A 12 -34.41 8.96 -27.42
C LYS A 12 -33.26 9.08 -28.44
N LYS A 13 -32.09 9.59 -28.03
CA LYS A 13 -30.93 9.81 -28.91
C LYS A 13 -29.71 8.94 -28.59
N LYS A 14 -29.66 8.32 -27.40
CA LYS A 14 -28.44 7.69 -26.88
C LYS A 14 -28.76 6.45 -26.04
N VAL A 15 -27.90 5.45 -26.14
CA VAL A 15 -27.91 4.22 -25.34
C VAL A 15 -26.67 4.21 -24.47
N TYR A 16 -26.86 4.02 -23.17
CA TYR A 16 -25.78 3.93 -22.20
C TYR A 16 -25.50 2.46 -21.90
N ILE A 17 -24.28 2.03 -22.21
CA ILE A 17 -23.83 0.66 -22.09
C ILE A 17 -22.67 0.57 -21.10
N SER A 18 -22.64 -0.51 -20.34
CA SER A 18 -21.49 -0.94 -19.55
C SER A 18 -20.97 -2.23 -20.18
N ASP A 19 -19.78 -2.16 -20.76
CA ASP A 19 -19.09 -3.30 -21.38
C ASP A 19 -18.22 -3.98 -20.31
N PRO A 20 -18.51 -5.23 -19.90
CA PRO A 20 -17.73 -5.93 -18.86
C PRO A 20 -16.25 -6.13 -19.21
N ALA A 21 -15.88 -6.05 -20.48
CA ALA A 21 -14.50 -6.19 -20.95
C ALA A 21 -13.77 -4.84 -21.12
N LYS A 22 -14.50 -3.71 -21.08
CA LYS A 22 -13.96 -2.37 -21.29
C LYS A 22 -14.50 -1.43 -20.20
N ASP A 23 -14.89 -0.23 -20.62
CA ASP A 23 -15.43 0.84 -19.80
C ASP A 23 -16.87 1.18 -20.20
N ILE A 24 -17.50 2.00 -19.36
CA ILE A 24 -18.82 2.57 -19.60
C ILE A 24 -18.78 3.45 -20.86
N LYS A 25 -19.67 3.19 -21.82
CA LYS A 25 -19.76 3.94 -23.08
C LYS A 25 -21.16 4.43 -23.33
N THR A 26 -21.24 5.53 -24.08
CA THR A 26 -22.49 6.06 -24.59
C THR A 26 -22.46 5.98 -26.10
N LEU A 27 -23.41 5.26 -26.68
CA LEU A 27 -23.57 5.12 -28.13
C LEU A 27 -24.80 5.89 -28.58
N THR A 28 -24.83 6.30 -29.84
CA THR A 28 -26.08 6.71 -30.49
C THR A 28 -26.96 5.48 -30.73
N VAL A 29 -28.26 5.71 -30.93
CA VAL A 29 -29.21 4.61 -31.22
C VAL A 29 -28.79 3.85 -32.47
N ASP A 30 -28.37 4.56 -33.52
CA ASP A 30 -27.94 3.97 -34.80
C ASP A 30 -26.66 3.13 -34.65
N GLU A 31 -25.70 3.59 -33.84
CA GLU A 31 -24.48 2.84 -33.55
C GLU A 31 -24.76 1.59 -32.72
N PHE A 32 -25.68 1.67 -31.77
CA PHE A 32 -26.09 0.52 -30.97
C PHE A 32 -26.75 -0.56 -31.82
N PHE A 33 -27.66 -0.17 -32.73
CA PHE A 33 -28.32 -1.14 -33.62
C PHE A 33 -27.36 -1.84 -34.59
N LYS A 34 -26.21 -1.23 -34.92
CA LYS A 34 -25.17 -1.89 -35.74
C LYS A 34 -24.47 -3.05 -35.04
N ILE A 35 -24.42 -3.03 -33.71
CA ILE A 35 -23.74 -4.05 -32.88
C ILE A 35 -24.72 -4.95 -32.12
N TYR A 36 -26.02 -4.69 -32.23
CA TYR A 36 -27.05 -5.39 -31.47
C TYR A 36 -27.58 -6.59 -32.25
N ASP A 37 -27.31 -7.79 -31.73
CA ASP A 37 -27.72 -9.06 -32.36
C ASP A 37 -29.21 -9.41 -32.17
N GLY A 38 -30.02 -8.51 -31.59
CA GLY A 38 -31.46 -8.74 -31.43
C GLY A 38 -31.88 -9.47 -30.15
N ILE A 39 -30.93 -9.98 -29.36
CA ILE A 39 -31.20 -10.77 -28.16
C ILE A 39 -31.07 -9.88 -26.92
N SER A 40 -32.16 -9.79 -26.13
CA SER A 40 -32.20 -9.06 -24.87
C SER A 40 -32.66 -9.94 -23.73
N ILE A 41 -32.00 -9.83 -22.58
CA ILE A 41 -32.39 -10.50 -21.33
C ILE A 41 -32.87 -9.40 -20.37
N LEU A 42 -34.17 -9.39 -20.07
CA LEU A 42 -34.73 -8.48 -19.07
C LEU A 42 -34.64 -9.14 -17.68
N ILE A 43 -34.00 -8.45 -16.74
CA ILE A 43 -33.87 -8.92 -15.36
C ILE A 43 -34.72 -8.01 -14.47
N LYS A 44 -35.66 -8.60 -13.73
CA LYS A 44 -36.47 -7.93 -12.71
C LYS A 44 -36.29 -8.66 -11.37
N PRO A 45 -36.08 -7.97 -10.25
CA PRO A 45 -36.04 -8.62 -8.94
C PRO A 45 -37.40 -9.28 -8.64
N SER A 46 -37.36 -10.50 -8.11
CA SER A 46 -38.53 -11.23 -7.59
C SER A 46 -38.93 -10.69 -6.21
N ASP A 47 -40.16 -10.92 -5.76
CA ASP A 47 -40.63 -10.54 -4.42
C ASP A 47 -39.83 -11.23 -3.28
N THR A 48 -39.15 -12.33 -3.61
CA THR A 48 -38.23 -13.06 -2.72
C THR A 48 -36.79 -12.55 -2.78
N PHE A 49 -36.47 -11.57 -3.63
CA PHE A 49 -35.13 -11.02 -3.75
C PHE A 49 -34.80 -10.11 -2.56
N SER A 50 -34.15 -10.71 -1.56
CA SER A 50 -33.45 -9.97 -0.51
C SER A 50 -32.16 -9.40 -1.09
N GLY A 51 -32.09 -8.07 -1.21
CA GLY A 51 -30.87 -7.35 -1.56
C GLY A 51 -29.85 -7.39 -0.42
N GLU A 52 -29.32 -8.57 -0.09
CA GLU A 52 -28.21 -8.68 0.83
C GLU A 52 -26.98 -8.02 0.19
N LYS A 53 -26.69 -6.80 0.65
CA LYS A 53 -25.39 -6.19 0.44
C LYS A 53 -24.39 -7.09 1.16
N VAL A 54 -23.67 -7.93 0.41
CA VAL A 54 -22.49 -8.62 0.92
C VAL A 54 -21.57 -7.52 1.45
N LYS A 55 -21.52 -7.37 2.78
CA LYS A 55 -20.60 -6.46 3.45
C LYS A 55 -19.21 -7.03 3.24
N GLN A 56 -18.61 -6.75 2.09
CA GLN A 56 -17.20 -7.01 1.87
C GLN A 56 -16.48 -6.12 2.88
N GLY A 57 -16.03 -6.72 3.99
CA GLY A 57 -15.27 -6.01 5.01
C GLY A 57 -14.12 -5.28 4.34
N SER A 58 -13.89 -4.02 4.72
CA SER A 58 -12.85 -3.18 4.15
C SER A 58 -11.52 -3.93 4.16
N ILE A 59 -10.76 -3.80 3.06
CA ILE A 59 -9.43 -4.40 2.91
C ILE A 59 -8.54 -4.06 4.12
N LEU A 60 -8.68 -2.85 4.66
CA LEU A 60 -8.01 -2.40 5.88
C LEU A 60 -8.38 -3.25 7.10
N THR A 61 -9.67 -3.56 7.30
CA THR A 61 -10.11 -4.38 8.44
C THR A 61 -9.60 -5.82 8.35
N LYS A 62 -9.51 -6.37 7.13
CA LYS A 62 -8.90 -7.69 6.90
C LYS A 62 -7.39 -7.63 7.15
N PHE A 63 -6.73 -6.55 6.76
CA PHE A 63 -5.31 -6.34 7.01
C PHE A 63 -4.97 -6.17 8.50
N LEU A 64 -5.73 -5.34 9.24
CA LEU A 64 -5.54 -5.21 10.69
C LEU A 64 -5.72 -6.55 11.42
N LYS A 65 -6.67 -7.39 10.96
CA LYS A 65 -6.85 -8.75 11.49
C LYS A 65 -5.62 -9.64 11.27
N LEU A 66 -4.90 -9.46 10.16
CA LEU A 66 -3.66 -10.18 9.86
C LEU A 66 -2.48 -9.67 10.71
N LEU A 67 -2.47 -8.39 11.10
CA LEU A 67 -1.46 -7.83 12.02
C LEU A 67 -1.67 -8.20 13.48
N THR A 68 -2.92 -8.38 13.93
CA THR A 68 -3.26 -8.66 15.33
C THR A 68 -2.38 -9.73 16.02
N PRO A 69 -2.11 -10.90 15.39
CA PRO A 69 -1.24 -11.92 16.01
C PRO A 69 0.24 -11.54 16.06
N HIS A 70 0.68 -10.50 15.34
CA HIS A 70 2.08 -10.10 15.24
C HIS A 70 2.35 -8.67 15.75
N LYS A 71 1.46 -8.14 16.59
CA LYS A 71 1.57 -6.79 17.19
C LYS A 71 2.92 -6.52 17.86
N LYS A 72 3.55 -7.51 18.51
CA LYS A 72 4.85 -7.33 19.16
C LYS A 72 5.95 -6.91 18.18
N LEU A 73 6.04 -7.61 17.03
CA LEU A 73 7.02 -7.29 15.98
C LEU A 73 6.73 -5.92 15.36
N PHE A 74 5.45 -5.61 15.17
CA PHE A 74 5.04 -4.31 14.65
C PHE A 74 5.41 -3.16 15.60
N ILE A 75 5.17 -3.31 16.91
CA ILE A 75 5.57 -2.33 17.92
C ILE A 75 7.10 -2.19 17.97
N MET A 76 7.85 -3.29 17.89
CA MET A 76 9.32 -3.24 17.81
C MET A 76 9.80 -2.45 16.59
N ALA A 77 9.17 -2.64 15.42
CA ALA A 77 9.51 -1.89 14.22
C ALA A 77 9.24 -0.38 14.38
N ILE A 78 8.13 0.00 15.04
CA ILE A 78 7.84 1.41 15.36
C ILE A 78 8.90 1.96 16.31
N ILE A 79 9.25 1.23 17.37
CA ILE A 79 10.26 1.67 18.34
C ILE A 79 11.63 1.84 17.68
N SER A 80 12.08 0.87 16.87
CA SER A 80 13.34 0.99 16.13
C SER A 80 13.33 2.17 15.16
N SER A 81 12.20 2.42 14.49
CA SER A 81 12.04 3.58 13.62
C SER A 81 12.13 4.88 14.40
N LEU A 82 11.50 4.96 15.57
CA LEU A 82 11.56 6.13 16.44
C LEU A 82 12.99 6.45 16.87
N PHE A 83 13.76 5.44 17.29
CA PHE A 83 15.18 5.62 17.61
C PHE A 83 15.99 6.10 16.41
N LEU A 84 15.74 5.57 15.21
CA LEU A 84 16.38 6.04 13.98
C LEU A 84 16.07 7.52 13.69
N THR A 85 14.82 7.94 13.87
CA THR A 85 14.45 9.35 13.69
C THR A 85 15.14 10.25 14.70
N VAL A 86 15.21 9.85 15.97
CA VAL A 86 15.93 10.60 17.00
C VAL A 86 17.42 10.71 16.65
N LEU A 87 18.06 9.61 16.27
CA LEU A 87 19.47 9.63 15.83
C LEU A 87 19.67 10.47 14.57
N GLY A 88 18.71 10.48 13.65
CA GLY A 88 18.72 11.35 12.47
C GLY A 88 18.68 12.83 12.85
N ILE A 89 17.83 13.21 13.82
CA ILE A 89 17.77 14.57 14.36
C ILE A 89 19.10 14.93 15.03
N VAL A 90 19.64 14.06 15.88
CA VAL A 90 20.95 14.27 16.53
C VAL A 90 22.06 14.45 15.47
N SER A 91 22.03 13.66 14.40
CA SER A 91 23.00 13.77 13.30
C SER A 91 22.92 15.14 12.59
N ASN A 92 21.73 15.71 12.44
CA ASN A 92 21.56 17.07 11.90
C ASN A 92 22.17 18.13 12.82
N PHE A 93 21.99 18.02 14.14
CA PHE A 93 22.65 18.93 15.10
C PHE A 93 24.17 18.79 15.08
N PHE A 94 24.70 17.57 14.93
CA PHE A 94 26.14 17.36 14.74
C PHE A 94 26.68 18.11 13.53
N ASN A 95 25.97 18.02 12.39
CA ASN A 95 26.35 18.78 11.19
C ASN A 95 26.28 20.29 11.41
N GLN A 96 25.27 20.79 12.13
CA GLN A 96 25.16 22.21 12.46
C GLN A 96 26.38 22.69 13.25
N ILE A 97 26.73 22.01 14.36
CA ILE A 97 27.88 22.40 15.20
C ILE A 97 29.20 22.29 14.42
N LEU A 98 29.34 21.26 13.58
CA LEU A 98 30.53 21.08 12.74
C LEU A 98 30.73 22.28 11.79
N ILE A 99 29.67 22.72 11.11
CA ILE A 99 29.73 23.77 10.10
C ILE A 99 29.80 25.16 10.73
N ASP A 100 29.01 25.41 11.78
CA ASP A 100 28.83 26.75 12.33
C ASP A 100 29.87 27.10 13.41
N GLU A 101 30.41 26.10 14.12
CA GLU A 101 31.34 26.33 15.25
C GLU A 101 32.73 25.74 14.98
N ILE A 102 32.85 24.46 14.61
CA ILE A 102 34.16 23.80 14.60
C ILE A 102 35.01 24.25 13.41
N LEU A 103 34.43 24.27 12.21
CA LEU A 103 35.15 24.64 10.99
C LEU A 103 35.57 26.14 10.96
N PRO A 104 34.71 27.11 11.31
CA PRO A 104 35.07 28.53 11.25
C PRO A 104 36.17 28.91 12.25
N PHE A 105 36.16 28.33 13.46
CA PHE A 105 37.16 28.59 14.49
C PHE A 105 38.40 27.67 14.37
N ASN A 106 38.45 26.79 13.36
CA ASN A 106 39.57 25.89 13.04
C ASN A 106 40.06 25.04 14.24
N LEU A 107 39.10 24.56 15.05
CA LEU A 107 39.36 23.88 16.32
C LEU A 107 39.72 22.40 16.10
N LYS A 108 40.96 22.13 15.67
CA LYS A 108 41.44 20.79 15.26
C LYS A 108 41.22 19.67 16.30
N ASN A 109 41.43 19.94 17.58
CA ASN A 109 41.19 18.96 18.64
C ASN A 109 39.70 18.62 18.78
N GLN A 110 38.82 19.63 18.75
CA GLN A 110 37.38 19.43 18.83
C GLN A 110 36.85 18.73 17.59
N LEU A 111 37.39 19.05 16.41
CA LEU A 111 37.06 18.38 15.15
C LEU A 111 37.30 16.87 15.22
N THR A 112 38.44 16.45 15.77
CA THR A 112 38.76 15.02 15.89
C THR A 112 37.80 14.31 16.83
N VAL A 113 37.48 14.90 17.98
CA VAL A 113 36.53 14.34 18.95
C VAL A 113 35.12 14.25 18.35
N PHE A 114 34.66 15.31 17.67
CA PHE A 114 33.37 15.32 16.99
C PHE A 114 33.29 14.28 15.87
N ALA A 115 34.35 14.14 15.07
CA ALA A 115 34.41 13.17 13.99
C ALA A 115 34.27 11.72 14.51
N ILE A 116 34.96 11.39 15.60
CA ILE A 116 34.83 10.07 16.25
C ILE A 116 33.41 9.87 16.78
N GLY A 117 32.84 10.86 17.48
CA GLY A 117 31.47 10.80 17.98
C GLY A 117 30.44 10.62 16.87
N PHE A 118 30.58 11.35 15.77
CA PHE A 118 29.71 11.23 14.60
C PHE A 118 29.85 9.86 13.93
N LEU A 119 31.05 9.30 13.85
CA LEU A 119 31.28 7.95 13.33
C LEU A 119 30.57 6.91 14.19
N VAL A 120 30.66 7.00 15.52
CA VAL A 120 29.94 6.11 16.44
C VAL A 120 28.42 6.20 16.24
N ILE A 121 27.86 7.41 16.19
CA ILE A 121 26.42 7.61 15.94
C ILE A 121 26.02 7.04 14.58
N SER A 122 26.84 7.23 13.55
CA SER A 122 26.60 6.71 12.20
C SER A 122 26.57 5.17 12.18
N VAL A 123 27.50 4.53 12.87
CA VAL A 123 27.52 3.06 13.00
C VAL A 123 26.28 2.56 13.74
N ILE A 124 25.88 3.21 14.84
CA ILE A 124 24.64 2.86 15.56
C ILE A 124 23.42 3.01 14.66
N ASN A 125 23.37 4.08 13.85
CA ASN A 125 22.28 4.31 12.89
C ASN A 125 22.19 3.17 11.86
N ILE A 126 23.32 2.77 11.28
CA ILE A 126 23.39 1.64 10.33
C ILE A 126 22.89 0.35 10.99
N VAL A 127 23.35 0.04 12.20
CA VAL A 127 22.94 -1.17 12.93
C VAL A 127 21.45 -1.16 13.24
N LEU A 128 20.90 -0.04 13.73
CA LEU A 128 19.46 0.08 14.00
C LEU A 128 18.63 0.02 12.73
N SER A 129 19.12 0.58 11.63
CA SER A 129 18.46 0.52 10.32
C SER A 129 18.39 -0.92 9.82
N PHE A 130 19.48 -1.68 9.98
CA PHE A 130 19.51 -3.10 9.68
C PHE A 130 18.52 -3.89 10.54
N ILE A 131 18.50 -3.65 11.87
CA ILE A 131 17.54 -4.30 12.79
C ILE A 131 16.10 -4.00 12.37
N ARG A 132 15.78 -2.73 12.07
CA ARG A 132 14.45 -2.34 11.60
C ARG A 132 14.08 -3.09 10.32
N SER A 133 14.97 -3.10 9.33
CA SER A 133 14.73 -3.76 8.06
C SER A 133 14.53 -5.27 8.24
N HIS A 134 15.30 -5.90 9.13
CA HIS A 134 15.16 -7.30 9.45
C HIS A 134 13.81 -7.61 10.12
N ILE A 135 13.38 -6.80 11.09
CA ILE A 135 12.06 -6.95 11.74
C ILE A 135 10.93 -6.83 10.71
N LEU A 136 11.02 -5.87 9.80
CA LEU A 136 10.01 -5.68 8.75
C LEU A 136 9.95 -6.85 7.79
N LEU A 137 11.10 -7.34 7.34
CA LEU A 137 11.18 -8.52 6.49
C LEU A 137 10.58 -9.75 7.19
N TYR A 138 10.95 -9.97 8.45
CA TYR A 138 10.46 -11.10 9.23
C TYR A 138 8.94 -11.01 9.47
N LEU A 139 8.42 -9.82 9.75
CA LEU A 139 6.98 -9.57 9.90
C LEU A 139 6.23 -9.81 8.59
N SER A 140 6.77 -9.33 7.46
CA SER A 140 6.21 -9.58 6.13
C SER A 140 6.11 -11.08 5.87
N GLN A 141 7.19 -11.85 6.10
CA GLN A 141 7.18 -13.31 5.91
C GLN A 141 6.17 -14.03 6.81
N LYS A 142 6.03 -13.61 8.07
CA LYS A 142 5.04 -14.20 9.00
C LYS A 142 3.59 -14.03 8.53
N ILE A 143 3.29 -12.93 7.85
CA ILE A 143 1.97 -12.70 7.26
C ILE A 143 1.87 -13.43 5.91
N ASP A 144 2.96 -13.46 5.15
CA ASP A 144 3.01 -13.98 3.79
C ASP A 144 2.85 -15.52 3.74
N ILE A 145 3.55 -16.27 4.59
CA ILE A 145 3.53 -17.74 4.54
C ILE A 145 2.11 -18.31 4.78
N PRO A 146 1.37 -17.93 5.85
CA PRO A 146 0.04 -18.47 6.10
C PRO A 146 -0.98 -18.12 5.01
N LEU A 147 -0.88 -16.90 4.44
CA LEU A 147 -1.75 -16.47 3.35
C LEU A 147 -1.51 -17.32 2.08
N THR A 148 -0.26 -17.64 1.77
CA THR A 148 0.09 -18.52 0.63
C THR A 148 -0.48 -19.90 0.86
N LEU A 149 -0.20 -20.49 2.03
CA LEU A 149 -0.64 -21.84 2.36
C LEU A 149 -2.17 -21.97 2.39
N GLY A 150 -2.87 -20.97 2.92
CA GLY A 150 -4.32 -20.91 2.91
C GLY A 150 -4.90 -20.91 1.49
N TYR A 151 -4.29 -20.13 0.58
CA TYR A 151 -4.70 -20.08 -0.81
C TYR A 151 -4.45 -21.41 -1.55
N TYR A 152 -3.26 -22.00 -1.39
CA TYR A 152 -2.96 -23.33 -1.94
C TYR A 152 -3.95 -24.38 -1.46
N LYS A 153 -4.18 -24.46 -0.14
CA LYS A 153 -5.11 -25.43 0.45
C LYS A 153 -6.52 -25.27 -0.12
N HIS A 154 -6.97 -24.03 -0.34
CA HIS A 154 -8.27 -23.78 -0.93
C HIS A 154 -8.34 -24.26 -2.39
N ILE A 155 -7.36 -23.91 -3.23
CA ILE A 155 -7.33 -24.36 -4.63
C ILE A 155 -7.37 -25.88 -4.72
N PHE A 156 -6.54 -26.58 -3.95
CA PHE A 156 -6.50 -28.04 -3.97
C PHE A 156 -7.76 -28.71 -3.42
N SER A 157 -8.58 -28.01 -2.64
CA SER A 157 -9.88 -28.50 -2.15
C SER A 157 -11.04 -28.37 -3.14
N LEU A 158 -10.82 -27.71 -4.29
CA LEU A 158 -11.90 -27.46 -5.25
C LEU A 158 -12.30 -28.74 -6.01
N PRO A 159 -13.60 -28.93 -6.31
CA PRO A 159 -14.06 -30.11 -7.02
C PRO A 159 -13.59 -30.12 -8.48
N MET A 160 -13.46 -31.31 -9.09
CA MET A 160 -12.99 -31.48 -10.47
C MET A 160 -13.79 -30.65 -11.49
N LYS A 161 -15.09 -30.40 -11.23
CA LYS A 161 -15.95 -29.54 -12.05
C LYS A 161 -15.41 -28.10 -12.20
N PHE A 162 -14.73 -27.58 -11.18
CA PHE A 162 -14.08 -26.26 -11.24
C PHE A 162 -12.92 -26.25 -12.24
N PHE A 163 -12.10 -27.32 -12.24
CA PHE A 163 -10.96 -27.46 -13.14
C PHE A 163 -11.38 -27.79 -14.57
N GLY A 164 -12.47 -28.54 -14.76
CA GLY A 164 -12.99 -28.87 -16.09
C GLY A 164 -13.66 -27.70 -16.83
N THR A 165 -14.04 -26.62 -16.14
CA THR A 165 -14.74 -25.46 -16.74
C THR A 165 -13.81 -24.28 -17.05
N ARG A 166 -12.52 -24.36 -16.72
CA ARG A 166 -11.55 -23.26 -16.85
C ARG A 166 -10.26 -23.76 -17.50
N LYS A 167 -9.60 -22.91 -18.29
CA LYS A 167 -8.28 -23.25 -18.85
C LYS A 167 -7.24 -23.20 -17.74
N THR A 168 -6.24 -24.08 -17.80
CA THR A 168 -5.11 -24.08 -16.86
C THR A 168 -4.42 -22.71 -16.79
N GLY A 169 -4.29 -22.02 -17.94
CA GLY A 169 -3.75 -20.67 -18.00
C GLY A 169 -4.55 -19.65 -17.19
N ASP A 170 -5.89 -19.69 -17.24
CA ASP A 170 -6.74 -18.78 -16.47
C ASP A 170 -6.57 -18.99 -14.96
N ILE A 171 -6.39 -20.24 -14.52
CA ILE A 171 -6.13 -20.57 -13.12
C ILE A 171 -4.75 -20.04 -12.69
N LEU A 172 -3.74 -20.21 -13.55
CA LEU A 172 -2.38 -19.74 -13.27
C LEU A 172 -2.30 -18.22 -13.18
N THR A 173 -2.96 -17.48 -14.09
CA THR A 173 -3.02 -16.01 -14.02
C THR A 173 -3.69 -15.55 -12.74
N ARG A 174 -4.84 -16.15 -12.38
CA ARG A 174 -5.53 -15.80 -11.11
C ARG A 174 -4.70 -16.13 -9.88
N PHE A 175 -3.89 -17.18 -9.96
CA PHE A 175 -2.93 -17.54 -8.92
C PHE A 175 -1.84 -16.47 -8.78
N GLN A 176 -1.25 -16.02 -9.89
CA GLN A 176 -0.25 -14.95 -9.90
C GLN A 176 -0.83 -13.60 -9.41
N ASP A 177 -2.05 -13.27 -9.84
CA ASP A 177 -2.77 -12.08 -9.36
C ASP A 177 -2.95 -12.14 -7.83
N ALA A 178 -3.37 -13.29 -7.30
CA ALA A 178 -3.56 -13.47 -5.87
C ALA A 178 -2.23 -13.35 -5.10
N GLN A 179 -1.14 -13.90 -5.62
CA GLN A 179 0.20 -13.72 -5.02
C GLN A 179 0.64 -12.24 -5.04
N THR A 180 0.38 -11.53 -6.14
CA THR A 180 0.71 -10.11 -6.27
C THR A 180 -0.07 -9.28 -5.25
N ILE A 181 -1.39 -9.42 -5.20
CA ILE A 181 -2.26 -8.72 -4.23
C ILE A 181 -1.80 -8.98 -2.80
N LYS A 182 -1.47 -10.24 -2.51
CA LYS A 182 -0.96 -10.65 -1.20
C LYS A 182 0.38 -10.00 -0.86
N SER A 183 1.35 -9.96 -1.79
CA SER A 183 2.67 -9.36 -1.55
C SER A 183 2.59 -7.86 -1.27
N VAL A 184 1.68 -7.15 -1.95
CA VAL A 184 1.37 -5.75 -1.68
C VAL A 184 0.79 -5.59 -0.27
N LEU A 185 -0.09 -6.51 0.12
CA LEU A 185 -0.70 -6.50 1.44
C LEU A 185 0.33 -6.84 2.54
N SER A 186 1.17 -7.85 2.37
CA SER A 186 2.11 -8.30 3.41
C SER A 186 3.33 -7.40 3.56
N GLY A 187 3.88 -6.84 2.47
CA GLY A 187 5.09 -6.02 2.51
C GLY A 187 4.80 -4.52 2.48
N ILE A 188 4.29 -4.03 1.35
CA ILE A 188 4.14 -2.59 1.07
C ILE A 188 3.19 -1.92 2.08
N ALA A 189 2.06 -2.55 2.39
CA ALA A 189 1.09 -1.98 3.32
C ALA A 189 1.63 -1.86 4.76
N LEU A 190 2.53 -2.77 5.20
CA LEU A 190 3.18 -2.67 6.51
C LEU A 190 4.10 -1.45 6.58
N SER A 191 4.96 -1.29 5.58
CA SER A 191 5.88 -0.15 5.51
C SER A 191 5.12 1.15 5.45
N ILE A 192 4.08 1.26 4.62
CA ILE A 192 3.24 2.46 4.53
C ILE A 192 2.63 2.83 5.88
N LEU A 193 2.11 1.86 6.65
CA LEU A 193 1.51 2.15 7.95
C LEU A 193 2.55 2.73 8.94
N ILE A 194 3.74 2.14 8.96
CA ILE A 194 4.85 2.61 9.79
C ILE A 194 5.32 3.98 9.32
N ASP A 195 5.51 4.17 8.01
CA ASP A 195 5.98 5.41 7.43
C ASP A 195 4.97 6.55 7.67
N ILE A 196 3.67 6.32 7.54
CA ILE A 196 2.63 7.29 7.92
C ILE A 196 2.75 7.66 9.41
N THR A 197 2.95 6.67 10.28
CA THR A 197 3.13 6.89 11.72
C THR A 197 4.38 7.74 11.98
N MET A 198 5.49 7.42 11.31
CA MET A 198 6.77 8.11 11.45
C MET A 198 6.76 9.53 10.89
N VAL A 199 6.15 9.73 9.73
CA VAL A 199 5.93 11.06 9.11
C VAL A 199 5.05 11.91 10.02
N SER A 200 4.02 11.34 10.62
CA SER A 200 3.17 12.06 11.58
C SER A 200 3.97 12.52 12.80
N ILE A 201 4.76 11.64 13.42
CA ILE A 201 5.61 11.97 14.58
C ILE A 201 6.65 13.04 14.21
N THR A 202 7.36 12.84 13.10
CA THR A 202 8.42 13.76 12.64
C THR A 202 7.85 15.12 12.25
N GLY A 203 6.67 15.14 11.61
CA GLY A 203 5.96 16.37 11.26
C GLY A 203 5.57 17.18 12.50
N VAL A 204 5.10 16.52 13.56
CA VAL A 204 4.81 17.18 14.84
C VAL A 204 6.09 17.80 15.44
N VAL A 205 7.20 17.06 15.44
CA VAL A 205 8.49 17.57 15.93
C VAL A 205 8.94 18.81 15.14
N LEU A 206 8.91 18.76 13.81
CA LEU A 206 9.30 19.88 12.95
C LEU A 206 8.40 21.11 13.16
N TYR A 207 7.09 20.90 13.34
CA TYR A 207 6.14 21.98 13.63
C TYR A 207 6.47 22.70 14.93
N PHE A 208 6.83 21.96 15.99
CA PHE A 208 7.26 22.54 17.27
C PHE A 208 8.62 23.25 17.18
N MET A 209 9.52 22.80 16.30
CA MET A 209 10.80 23.49 16.09
C MET A 209 10.61 24.84 15.40
N ASN A 210 9.91 24.88 14.26
CA ASN A 210 9.59 26.13 13.57
C ASN A 210 8.43 25.95 12.59
N ALA A 211 7.26 26.50 12.95
CA ALA A 211 6.05 26.40 12.14
C ALA A 211 6.18 27.00 10.71
N LYS A 212 6.96 28.07 10.53
CA LYS A 212 7.15 28.68 9.21
C LYS A 212 7.96 27.78 8.28
N LEU A 213 9.07 27.22 8.78
CA LEU A 213 9.88 26.28 8.01
C LEU A 213 9.11 24.99 7.70
N PHE A 214 8.31 24.50 8.65
CA PHE A 214 7.44 23.34 8.42
C PHE A 214 6.48 23.55 7.25
N VAL A 215 5.79 24.70 7.18
CA VAL A 215 4.87 25.00 6.07
C VAL A 215 5.60 25.06 4.72
N ILE A 216 6.80 25.65 4.69
CA ILE A 216 7.62 25.69 3.47
C ILE A 216 8.00 24.27 3.02
N VAL A 217 8.44 23.42 3.94
CA VAL A 217 8.78 22.02 3.66
C VAL A 217 7.54 21.24 3.18
N LEU A 218 6.39 21.45 3.80
CA LEU A 218 5.12 20.81 3.40
C LEU A 218 4.72 21.18 1.97
N ILE A 219 4.84 22.45 1.60
CA ILE A 219 4.55 22.92 0.23
C ILE A 219 5.55 22.29 -0.75
N ALA A 220 6.84 22.30 -0.42
CA ALA A 220 7.88 21.73 -1.27
C ALA A 220 7.70 20.22 -1.50
N THR A 221 7.32 19.46 -0.48
CA THR A 221 7.06 18.01 -0.63
C THR A 221 5.81 17.74 -1.47
N LEU A 222 4.75 18.54 -1.32
CA LEU A 222 3.55 18.43 -2.15
C LEU A 222 3.85 18.70 -3.63
N ILE A 223 4.69 19.71 -3.92
CA ILE A 223 5.10 20.02 -5.31
C ILE A 223 5.94 18.88 -5.91
N ASN A 224 6.83 18.26 -5.13
CA ASN A 224 7.66 17.15 -5.64
C ASN A 224 6.86 15.88 -5.96
N ILE A 225 5.68 15.72 -5.35
CA ILE A 225 4.81 14.55 -5.54
C ILE A 225 3.79 14.76 -6.67
N ALA A 226 3.48 16.03 -7.00
CA ALA A 226 2.55 16.42 -8.06
C ALA A 226 3.20 16.38 -9.45
#